data_AF-A0A9D7ERE2-F1
#
_entry.id   AF-A0A9D7ERE2-F1
#
_cell.length_a   1.000
_cell.length_b   1.000
_cell.length_c   1.000
_cell.angle_alpha   90.00
_cell.angle_beta   90.00
_cell.angle_gamma   90.00
#
_symmetry.space_group_name_H-M   'P 1'
#
loop_
_entity.id
_entity.type
_entity.pdbx_description
1 polymer ?
#
loop_
_entity_poly.entity_id
_entity_poly.type
_entity_poly.pdbx_seq_one_letter_code
_entity_poly.pdbx_strand_id
1 'polypeptide(L)'
;MTLYKDSSGRVAKKIEDMMEHHFKEEEDFILPPLGLLPLLANDQIPQQNKEIILLSEKVKSQLNHMSAEHQLIKAYLEELKQASNIENLPEIIEFENEVFKHATSEEEFFFPVSILIGEYLKLKSVIKP
;
A
#
# COMPACT_ATOMS: atom_id res chain seq x y z
N MET A 1 2.91 -29.18 -2.27
CA MET A 1 2.06 -29.75 -1.22
C MET A 1 1.97 -28.69 -0.15
N THR A 2 0.86 -27.98 -0.03
CA THR A 2 0.70 -26.94 1.00
C THR A 2 0.58 -27.61 2.38
N LEU A 3 1.28 -27.07 3.39
CA LEU A 3 1.32 -27.62 4.76
C LEU A 3 -0.02 -27.52 5.50
N TYR A 4 -0.97 -26.73 4.99
CA TYR A 4 -2.23 -26.39 5.64
C TYR A 4 -3.37 -27.34 5.25
N LYS A 5 -3.87 -28.12 6.21
CA LYS A 5 -4.96 -29.08 6.02
C LYS A 5 -6.34 -28.45 6.21
N ASP A 6 -6.45 -27.44 7.05
CA ASP A 6 -7.67 -26.65 7.27
C ASP A 6 -7.95 -25.69 6.10
N SER A 7 -9.19 -25.21 6.04
CA SER A 7 -9.64 -24.29 4.99
C SER A 7 -9.13 -22.88 5.23
N SER A 8 -9.06 -22.44 6.49
CA SER A 8 -8.55 -21.11 6.87
C SER A 8 -7.08 -20.92 6.48
N GLY A 9 -6.20 -21.89 6.77
CA GLY A 9 -4.77 -21.80 6.48
C GLY A 9 -4.46 -21.76 4.97
N ARG A 10 -5.27 -22.42 4.14
CA ARG A 10 -5.15 -22.30 2.68
C ARG A 10 -5.51 -20.90 2.16
N VAL A 11 -6.53 -20.27 2.74
CA VAL A 11 -6.93 -18.91 2.36
C VAL A 11 -5.91 -17.91 2.90
N ALA A 12 -5.46 -18.09 4.14
CA ALA A 12 -4.41 -17.27 4.74
C ALA A 12 -3.14 -17.25 3.90
N LYS A 13 -2.75 -18.38 3.29
CA LYS A 13 -1.60 -18.41 2.37
C LYS A 13 -1.81 -17.58 1.11
N LYS A 14 -3.03 -17.56 0.53
CA LYS A 14 -3.33 -16.69 -0.62
C LYS A 14 -3.23 -15.20 -0.24
N ILE A 15 -3.71 -14.85 0.97
CA ILE A 15 -3.63 -13.50 1.50
C ILE A 15 -2.18 -13.10 1.71
N GLU A 16 -1.37 -13.95 2.35
CA GLU A 16 0.06 -13.72 2.55
C GLU A 16 0.77 -13.46 1.22
N ASP A 17 0.60 -14.34 0.23
CA ASP A 17 1.25 -14.20 -1.07
C ASP A 17 0.86 -12.89 -1.77
N MET A 18 -0.40 -12.47 -1.64
CA MET A 18 -0.90 -11.22 -2.21
C MET A 18 -0.37 -9.98 -1.45
N MET A 19 -0.37 -10.02 -0.12
CA MET A 19 0.11 -8.93 0.72
C MET A 19 1.62 -8.75 0.61
N GLU A 20 2.40 -9.83 0.54
CA GLU A 20 3.85 -9.75 0.33
C GLU A 20 4.19 -9.03 -0.98
N HIS A 21 3.45 -9.35 -2.06
CA HIS A 21 3.60 -8.66 -3.33
C HIS A 21 3.24 -7.17 -3.22
N HIS A 22 2.06 -6.88 -2.67
CA HIS A 22 1.55 -5.52 -2.53
C HIS A 22 2.47 -4.62 -1.69
N PHE A 23 2.90 -5.11 -0.53
CA PHE A 23 3.81 -4.37 0.36
C PHE A 23 5.18 -4.13 -0.29
N LYS A 24 5.64 -5.05 -1.13
CA LYS A 24 6.88 -4.83 -1.89
C LYS A 24 6.74 -3.66 -2.87
N GLU A 25 5.57 -3.52 -3.49
CA GLU A 25 5.26 -2.38 -4.37
C GLU A 25 5.15 -1.07 -3.58
N GLU A 26 4.53 -1.10 -2.40
CA GLU A 26 4.50 0.03 -1.48
C GLU A 26 5.92 0.52 -1.13
N GLU A 27 6.79 -0.41 -0.70
CA GLU A 27 8.19 -0.13 -0.37
C GLU A 27 8.99 0.41 -1.55
N ASP A 28 8.73 -0.12 -2.76
CA ASP A 28 9.49 0.25 -3.95
C ASP A 28 9.15 1.64 -4.49
N PHE A 29 7.89 2.09 -4.37
CA PHE A 29 7.51 3.35 -5.00
C PHE A 29 6.43 4.19 -4.31
N ILE A 30 5.69 3.68 -3.33
CA ILE A 30 4.70 4.49 -2.58
C ILE A 30 5.37 5.20 -1.38
N LEU A 31 6.05 4.43 -0.53
CA LEU A 31 6.65 4.94 0.71
C LEU A 31 7.86 5.87 0.48
N PRO A 32 8.73 5.69 -0.54
CA PRO A 32 9.91 6.54 -0.68
C PRO A 32 9.59 8.05 -0.85
N PRO A 33 8.60 8.47 -1.67
CA PRO A 33 8.14 9.86 -1.69
C PRO A 33 7.71 10.38 -0.31
N LEU A 34 6.93 9.61 0.45
CA LEU A 34 6.43 10.01 1.78
C LEU A 34 7.57 10.21 2.79
N GLY A 35 8.65 9.44 2.67
CA GLY A 35 9.85 9.59 3.49
C GLY A 35 10.50 10.98 3.41
N LEU A 36 10.17 11.78 2.40
CA LEU A 36 10.64 13.16 2.28
C LEU A 36 9.88 14.17 3.14
N LEU A 37 8.68 13.84 3.65
CA LEU A 37 7.82 14.79 4.35
C LEU A 37 8.54 15.59 5.45
N PRO A 38 9.40 14.99 6.30
CA PRO A 38 10.15 15.76 7.30
C PRO A 38 11.09 16.81 6.71
N LEU A 39 11.76 16.50 5.60
CA LEU A 39 12.65 17.45 4.92
C LEU A 39 11.85 18.58 4.25
N LEU A 40 10.78 18.21 3.54
CA LEU A 40 9.93 19.17 2.84
C LEU A 40 9.23 20.12 3.81
N ALA A 41 8.85 19.64 5.00
CA ALA A 41 8.29 20.45 6.07
C ALA A 41 9.28 21.51 6.62
N ASN A 42 10.58 21.35 6.37
CA ASN A 42 11.63 22.31 6.73
C ASN A 42 12.14 23.10 5.51
N ASP A 43 11.37 23.15 4.41
CA ASP A 43 11.73 23.79 3.15
C ASP A 43 13.03 23.23 2.52
N GLN A 44 13.43 22.01 2.88
CA GLN A 44 14.63 21.36 2.36
C GLN A 44 14.27 20.47 1.16
N ILE A 45 14.92 20.73 0.03
CA ILE A 45 14.78 19.91 -1.19
C ILE A 45 15.95 18.91 -1.25
N PRO A 46 15.68 17.58 -1.29
CA PRO A 46 16.74 16.59 -1.37
C PRO A 46 17.44 16.64 -2.72
N GLN A 47 18.72 16.22 -2.75
CA GLN A 47 19.49 16.16 -4.00
C GLN A 47 18.89 15.16 -5.01
N GLN A 48 18.28 14.09 -4.52
CA GLN A 48 17.63 13.05 -5.32
C GLN A 48 16.19 13.40 -5.75
N ASN A 49 15.81 14.68 -5.77
CA ASN A 49 14.43 15.10 -6.08
C ASN A 49 13.90 14.60 -7.43
N LYS A 50 14.77 14.41 -8.44
CA LYS A 50 14.38 13.87 -9.75
C LYS A 50 13.93 12.41 -9.68
N GLU A 51 14.60 11.59 -8.89
CA GLU A 51 14.24 10.17 -8.71
C GLU A 51 12.88 10.07 -8.02
N ILE A 52 12.65 10.91 -7.01
CA ILE A 52 11.37 10.95 -6.30
C ILE A 52 10.24 11.44 -7.20
N ILE A 53 10.48 12.41 -8.09
CA ILE A 53 9.51 12.82 -9.10
C ILE A 53 9.09 11.62 -9.98
N LEU A 54 10.05 10.80 -10.42
CA LEU A 54 9.77 9.60 -11.23
C LEU A 54 8.98 8.55 -10.44
N LEU A 55 9.29 8.35 -9.15
CA LEU A 55 8.51 7.45 -8.29
C LEU A 55 7.09 7.96 -8.10
N SER A 56 6.88 9.25 -7.84
CA SER A 56 5.54 9.85 -7.75
C SER A 56 4.74 9.73 -9.06
N GLU A 57 5.38 9.81 -10.21
CA GLU A 57 4.75 9.54 -11.51
C GLU A 57 4.39 8.05 -11.67
N LYS A 58 5.27 7.15 -11.20
CA LYS A 58 4.97 5.72 -11.14
C LYS A 58 3.75 5.45 -10.27
N VAL A 59 3.67 6.02 -9.05
CA VAL A 59 2.49 5.94 -8.17
C VAL A 59 1.23 6.30 -8.94
N LYS A 60 1.23 7.47 -9.59
CA LYS A 60 0.08 7.96 -10.37
C LYS A 60 -0.33 7.00 -11.49
N SER A 61 0.63 6.38 -12.16
CA SER A 61 0.36 5.39 -13.22
C SER A 61 -0.16 4.04 -12.70
N GLN A 62 0.16 3.70 -11.45
CA GLN A 62 -0.18 2.41 -10.82
C GLN A 62 -1.41 2.47 -9.91
N LEU A 63 -2.04 3.63 -9.70
CA LEU A 63 -3.20 3.76 -8.80
C LEU A 63 -4.30 2.70 -9.05
N ASN A 64 -4.70 2.52 -10.30
CA ASN A 64 -5.74 1.56 -10.65
C ASN A 64 -5.31 0.11 -10.37
N HIS A 65 -4.01 -0.19 -10.51
CA HIS A 65 -3.45 -1.50 -10.19
C HIS A 65 -3.48 -1.72 -8.67
N MET A 66 -2.93 -0.81 -7.88
CA MET A 66 -2.93 -0.89 -6.41
C MET A 66 -4.34 -1.02 -5.83
N SER A 67 -5.31 -0.25 -6.32
CA SER A 67 -6.71 -0.38 -5.88
C SER A 67 -7.37 -1.69 -6.32
N ALA A 68 -6.96 -2.28 -7.46
CA ALA A 68 -7.43 -3.61 -7.84
C ALA A 68 -6.86 -4.69 -6.91
N GLU A 69 -5.60 -4.54 -6.46
CA GLU A 69 -5.00 -5.41 -5.46
C GLU A 69 -5.73 -5.34 -4.11
N HIS A 70 -6.09 -4.14 -3.63
CA HIS A 70 -6.93 -3.97 -2.44
C HIS A 70 -8.26 -4.71 -2.55
N GLN A 71 -8.90 -4.68 -3.72
CA GLN A 71 -10.16 -5.41 -3.95
C GLN A 71 -9.96 -6.93 -3.89
N LEU A 72 -8.86 -7.45 -4.42
CA LEU A 72 -8.53 -8.87 -4.35
C LEU A 72 -8.22 -9.31 -2.92
N ILE A 73 -7.41 -8.52 -2.18
CA ILE A 73 -7.12 -8.77 -0.76
C ILE A 73 -8.41 -8.80 0.04
N LYS A 74 -9.31 -7.84 -0.16
CA LYS A 74 -10.63 -7.81 0.49
C LYS A 74 -11.45 -9.07 0.19
N ALA A 75 -11.49 -9.52 -1.07
CA ALA A 75 -12.19 -10.74 -1.44
C ALA A 75 -11.62 -11.98 -0.73
N TYR A 76 -10.29 -12.07 -0.59
CA TYR A 76 -9.67 -13.17 0.16
C TYR A 76 -9.90 -13.07 1.67
N LEU A 77 -9.95 -11.86 2.25
CA LEU A 77 -10.31 -11.68 3.65
C LEU A 77 -11.76 -12.12 3.93
N GLU A 78 -12.68 -11.85 3.00
CA GLU A 78 -14.06 -12.35 3.06
C GLU A 78 -14.11 -13.90 3.00
N GLU A 79 -13.29 -14.52 2.13
CA GLU A 79 -13.13 -15.99 2.06
C GLU A 79 -12.56 -16.55 3.39
N LEU A 80 -11.56 -15.87 3.98
CA LEU A 80 -10.92 -16.27 5.23
C LEU A 80 -11.92 -16.19 6.39
N LYS A 81 -12.70 -15.12 6.47
CA LYS A 81 -13.75 -14.96 7.48
C LYS A 81 -14.77 -16.09 7.44
N GLN A 82 -15.20 -16.50 6.24
CA GLN A 82 -16.13 -17.63 6.07
C GLN A 82 -15.51 -18.95 6.55
N ALA A 83 -14.26 -19.24 6.17
CA ALA A 83 -13.54 -20.42 6.61
C ALA A 83 -13.34 -20.45 8.14
N SER A 84 -12.93 -19.32 8.72
CA SER A 84 -12.68 -19.19 10.15
C SER A 84 -13.95 -19.27 11.01
N ASN A 85 -15.09 -18.84 10.49
CA ASN A 85 -16.39 -19.04 11.17
C ASN A 85 -16.77 -20.53 11.24
N ILE A 86 -16.48 -21.31 10.19
CA ILE A 86 -16.72 -22.77 10.18
C ILE A 86 -15.80 -23.46 11.20
N GLU A 87 -14.59 -22.94 11.36
CA GLU A 87 -13.54 -23.51 12.21
C GLU A 87 -13.50 -22.92 13.65
N ASN A 88 -14.43 -22.00 13.98
CA ASN A 88 -14.54 -21.31 15.27
C ASN A 88 -13.27 -20.53 15.70
N LEU A 89 -12.69 -19.74 14.77
CA LEU A 89 -11.51 -18.91 14.97
C LEU A 89 -11.86 -17.39 14.99
N PRO A 90 -12.32 -16.84 16.14
CA PRO A 90 -12.82 -15.46 16.22
C PRO A 90 -11.77 -14.36 16.05
N GLU A 91 -10.48 -14.66 16.30
CA GLU A 91 -9.36 -13.72 16.18
C GLU A 91 -9.17 -13.13 14.77
N ILE A 92 -9.74 -13.79 13.76
CA ILE A 92 -9.61 -13.42 12.34
C ILE A 92 -10.42 -12.15 12.00
N ILE A 93 -11.46 -11.82 12.78
CA ILE A 93 -12.30 -10.64 12.52
C ILE A 93 -11.54 -9.33 12.78
N GLU A 94 -10.68 -9.30 13.80
CA GLU A 94 -9.90 -8.10 14.11
C GLU A 94 -8.88 -7.80 13.01
N PHE A 95 -8.26 -8.85 12.46
CA PHE A 95 -7.31 -8.74 11.36
C PHE A 95 -7.91 -8.10 10.10
N GLU A 96 -9.10 -8.53 9.67
CA GLU A 96 -9.81 -7.95 8.51
C GLU A 96 -10.00 -6.43 8.66
N ASN A 97 -10.41 -5.98 9.86
CA ASN A 97 -10.65 -4.56 10.12
C ASN A 97 -9.36 -3.73 10.02
N GLU A 98 -8.23 -4.25 10.52
CA GLU A 98 -6.95 -3.55 10.43
C GLU A 98 -6.44 -3.46 9.00
N VAL A 99 -6.60 -4.53 8.19
CA VAL A 99 -6.22 -4.48 6.77
C VAL A 99 -7.09 -3.49 5.99
N PHE A 100 -8.39 -3.39 6.29
CA PHE A 100 -9.26 -2.39 5.67
C PHE A 100 -8.86 -0.95 6.03
N LYS A 101 -8.46 -0.70 7.29
CA LYS A 101 -7.94 0.62 7.73
C LYS A 101 -6.63 0.98 7.05
N HIS A 102 -5.73 0.00 6.85
CA HIS A 102 -4.49 0.17 6.09
C HIS A 102 -4.81 0.63 4.67
N ALA A 103 -5.57 -0.15 3.90
CA ALA A 103 -5.93 0.19 2.52
C ALA A 103 -6.63 1.56 2.40
N THR A 104 -7.51 1.90 3.36
CA THR A 104 -8.17 3.21 3.39
C THR A 104 -7.17 4.35 3.61
N SER A 105 -6.22 4.18 4.53
CA SER A 105 -5.15 5.16 4.77
C SER A 105 -4.29 5.37 3.53
N GLU A 106 -4.09 4.31 2.74
CA GLU A 106 -3.30 4.40 1.53
C GLU A 106 -4.01 5.16 0.42
N GLU A 107 -5.26 4.80 0.15
CA GLU A 107 -6.06 5.42 -0.89
C GLU A 107 -6.40 6.89 -0.58
N GLU A 108 -6.70 7.20 0.68
CA GLU A 108 -7.10 8.55 1.09
C GLU A 108 -5.90 9.46 1.41
N PHE A 109 -4.76 8.90 1.80
CA PHE A 109 -3.61 9.68 2.25
C PHE A 109 -2.29 9.31 1.56
N PHE A 110 -1.83 8.06 1.60
CA PHE A 110 -0.46 7.75 1.14
C PHE A 110 -0.28 7.98 -0.36
N PHE A 111 -1.19 7.45 -1.17
CA PHE A 111 -1.15 7.60 -2.63
C PHE A 111 -1.27 9.08 -3.06
N PRO A 112 -2.29 9.84 -2.63
CA PRO A 112 -2.40 11.24 -3.04
C PRO A 112 -1.23 12.08 -2.54
N VAL A 113 -0.74 11.89 -1.32
CA VAL A 113 0.42 12.65 -0.81
C VAL A 113 1.69 12.30 -1.56
N SER A 114 1.92 11.03 -1.89
CA SER A 114 3.06 10.61 -2.72
C SER A 114 3.08 11.30 -4.08
N ILE A 115 1.91 11.46 -4.69
CA ILE A 115 1.75 12.20 -5.95
C ILE A 115 1.99 13.70 -5.73
N LEU A 116 1.39 14.29 -4.70
CA LEU A 116 1.53 15.72 -4.38
C LEU A 116 2.99 16.12 -4.14
N ILE A 117 3.79 15.26 -3.50
CA ILE A 117 5.22 15.48 -3.29
C ILE A 117 5.95 15.63 -4.62
N GLY A 118 5.69 14.75 -5.60
CA GLY A 118 6.28 14.85 -6.93
C GLY A 118 5.90 16.16 -7.64
N GLU A 119 4.63 16.54 -7.58
CA GLU A 119 4.16 17.80 -8.16
C GLU A 119 4.77 19.03 -7.47
N TYR A 120 4.90 19.01 -6.15
CA TYR A 120 5.59 20.04 -5.38
C TYR A 120 7.07 20.18 -5.79
N LEU A 121 7.79 19.07 -5.93
CA LEU A 121 9.19 19.06 -6.35
C LEU A 121 9.36 19.60 -7.78
N LYS A 122 8.44 19.29 -8.70
CA LYS A 122 8.43 19.87 -10.06
C LYS A 122 8.27 21.39 -10.00
N LEU A 123 7.31 21.89 -9.22
CA LEU A 123 7.07 23.33 -9.05
C LEU A 123 8.32 24.05 -8.52
N LYS A 124 8.95 23.51 -7.46
CA LYS A 124 10.19 24.06 -6.89
C LYS A 124 11.39 23.96 -7.83
N SER A 125 11.40 23.01 -8.76
CA SER A 125 12.49 22.87 -9.75
C SER A 125 12.39 23.86 -10.91
N VAL A 126 11.18 24.35 -11.21
CA VAL A 126 10.94 25.40 -12.24
C VAL A 126 11.25 26.80 -11.67
N ILE A 127 11.02 27.00 -10.37
CA ILE A 127 11.32 28.26 -9.67
C ILE A 127 12.76 28.19 -9.16
N LYS A 128 13.75 28.56 -10.00
CA LYS A 128 15.08 28.91 -9.48
C LYS A 128 14.99 30.27 -8.78
N PRO A 129 15.55 30.44 -7.57
CA PRO A 129 15.77 31.77 -7.00
C PRO A 129 16.70 32.61 -7.89
#